data_AF-A0A8S3CDZ6-F1
#
_entry.id   AF-A0A8S3CDZ6-F1
#
_cell.length_a   1.000
_cell.length_b   1.000
_cell.length_c   1.000
_cell.angle_alpha   90.00
_cell.angle_beta   90.00
_cell.angle_gamma   90.00
#
_symmetry.space_group_name_H-M   'P 1'
#
loop_
_entity.id
_entity.type
_entity.pdbx_description
1 polymer ?
#
loop_
_entity_poly.entity_id
_entity_poly.type
_entity_poly.pdbx_seq_one_letter_code
_entity_poly.pdbx_strand_id
1 'polypeptide(L)' 'LPDGADPKNLTNTLDNDGILTINIPVSDYRPPLTPTYQTQQFNLPTNINTNDSSAV' A
#
# COMPACT_ATOMS: atom_id res chain seq x y z
N LEU A 1 -13.04 -5.32 12.64
CA LEU A 1 -13.70 -5.53 11.33
C LEU A 1 -12.62 -5.93 10.35
N PRO A 2 -12.92 -6.77 9.33
CA PRO A 2 -11.94 -7.17 8.33
C PRO A 2 -11.36 -5.95 7.59
N ASP A 3 -10.14 -6.09 7.06
CA ASP A 3 -9.49 -5.02 6.30
C ASP A 3 -10.30 -4.69 5.05
N GLY A 4 -10.48 -3.39 4.77
CA GLY A 4 -11.31 -2.92 3.67
C GLY A 4 -12.82 -2.89 3.96
N ALA A 5 -13.25 -3.24 5.18
CA ALA A 5 -14.61 -3.01 5.66
C ALA A 5 -14.79 -1.55 6.11
N ASP A 6 -15.82 -0.88 5.58
CA ASP A 6 -16.24 0.45 6.06
C ASP A 6 -17.50 0.33 6.93
N PRO A 7 -17.41 0.61 8.25
CA PRO A 7 -18.56 0.56 9.15
C PRO A 7 -19.73 1.45 8.73
N LYS A 8 -19.48 2.51 7.96
CA LYS A 8 -20.52 3.43 7.47
C LYS A 8 -21.45 2.80 6.45
N ASN A 9 -21.00 1.74 5.77
CA ASN A 9 -21.74 1.04 4.72
C ASN A 9 -22.41 -0.25 5.24
N LEU A 10 -22.54 -0.39 6.56
CA LEU A 10 -23.19 -1.52 7.20
C LEU A 10 -24.70 -1.48 6.96
N THR A 11 -25.28 -2.66 6.72
CA THR A 11 -26.73 -2.85 6.58
C THR A 11 -27.22 -3.88 7.59
N ASN A 12 -28.40 -3.65 8.15
CA ASN A 12 -29.01 -4.49 9.17
C ASN A 12 -30.36 -5.01 8.67
N THR A 13 -30.66 -6.27 8.94
CA THR A 13 -31.97 -6.85 8.67
C THR A 13 -32.37 -7.71 9.86
N LEU A 14 -33.53 -7.41 10.44
CA LEU A 14 -34.17 -8.24 11.46
C LEU A 14 -35.27 -9.04 10.76
N ASP A 15 -35.21 -10.36 10.83
CA ASP A 15 -36.26 -11.22 10.28
C ASP A 15 -37.39 -11.48 11.30
N ASN A 16 -38.45 -12.12 10.82
CA ASN A 16 -39.62 -12.44 11.64
C ASN A 16 -39.35 -13.56 12.67
N ASP A 17 -38.25 -14.29 12.51
CA ASP A 17 -37.79 -15.31 13.46
C ASP A 17 -36.96 -14.69 14.59
N GLY A 18 -36.71 -13.37 14.54
CA GLY A 18 -35.98 -12.60 15.55
C GLY A 18 -34.47 -12.61 15.37
N ILE A 19 -33.96 -13.05 14.21
CA ILE A 19 -32.52 -13.05 13.91
C ILE A 19 -32.13 -11.71 13.31
N LEU A 20 -31.16 -11.06 13.95
CA LEU A 20 -30.52 -9.86 13.43
C LEU A 20 -29.31 -10.24 12.57
N THR A 21 -29.42 -9.99 11.27
CA THR A 21 -28.32 -10.13 10.32
C THR A 21 -27.66 -8.79 10.07
N ILE A 22 -26.33 -8.77 10.13
CA ILE A 22 -25.49 -7.59 9.89
C ILE A 22 -24.61 -7.88 8.68
N ASN A 23 -24.74 -7.08 7.63
CA ASN A 23 -23.97 -7.24 6.40
C ASN A 23 -23.08 -6.02 6.17
N ILE A 24 -21.78 -6.24 6.00
CA ILE A 24 -20.78 -5.19 5.79
C ILE A 24 -20.04 -5.51 4.49
N PRO A 25 -20.10 -4.63 3.48
CA PRO A 25 -19.32 -4.82 2.26
C PRO A 25 -17.82 -4.68 2.59
N VAL A 26 -17.04 -5.63 2.09
CA VAL A 26 -15.58 -5.62 2.16
C VAL A 26 -15.03 -5.30 0.78
N SER A 27 -14.09 -4.37 0.72
CA SER A 27 -13.43 -4.02 -0.54
C SER A 27 -12.34 -5.05 -0.83
N ASP A 28 -12.46 -5.81 -1.91
CA ASP A 28 -11.39 -6.69 -2.35
C ASP A 28 -10.19 -5.85 -2.81
N TYR A 29 -9.11 -5.85 -2.03
CA TYR A 29 -7.85 -5.30 -2.51
C TYR A 29 -7.38 -6.13 -3.71
N ARG A 30 -7.38 -5.52 -4.89
CA ARG A 30 -6.78 -6.08 -6.10
C ARG A 30 -5.50 -5.31 -6.42
N PRO A 31 -4.33 -5.96 -6.44
CA PRO A 31 -3.11 -5.28 -6.85
C PRO A 31 -3.26 -4.79 -8.30
N PRO A 32 -2.62 -3.66 -8.66
CA PRO A 32 -2.66 -3.14 -10.02
C PRO A 32 -2.07 -4.16 -11.00
N LEU A 33 -2.68 -4.29 -12.18
CA LEU A 33 -2.24 -5.23 -13.23
C LEU A 33 -0.84 -4.93 -13.77
N THR A 34 -0.41 -3.67 -13.63
CA THR A 34 0.92 -3.21 -14.04
C THR A 34 1.78 -2.93 -12.80
N PRO A 35 2.85 -3.70 -12.55
CA PRO A 35 3.79 -3.39 -11.48
C PRO A 35 4.48 -2.06 -11.77
N THR A 36 4.42 -1.12 -10.84
CA THR A 36 5.24 0.09 -10.87
C THR A 36 6.61 -0.23 -10.29
N TYR A 37 7.60 -0.41 -11.16
CA TYR A 37 8.99 -0.52 -10.72
C TYR A 37 9.53 0.86 -10.35
N GLN A 38 9.84 1.07 -9.07
CA GLN A 38 10.61 2.25 -8.67
C GLN A 38 12.09 2.02 -9.02
N THR A 39 12.61 2.75 -9.99
CA THR A 39 14.07 2.82 -10.19
C THR A 39 14.64 3.61 -9.03
N GLN A 40 15.28 2.94 -8.07
CA GLN A 40 16.10 3.64 -7.08
C GLN A 40 17.29 4.22 -7.84
N GLN A 41 17.34 5.56 -7.95
CA GLN A 41 18.49 6.24 -8.52
C GLN A 41 19.68 6.04 -7.58
N PHE A 42 20.66 5.23 -8.00
CA PHE A 42 21.90 5.06 -7.26
C PHE A 42 22.77 6.30 -7.48
N ASN A 43 22.79 7.21 -6.50
CA ASN A 43 23.67 8.36 -6.54
C ASN A 43 25.10 7.90 -6.22
N LEU A 44 25.97 7.82 -7.24
CA LEU A 44 27.40 7.62 -7.00
C LEU A 44 27.98 8.87 -6.31
N PRO A 45 28.74 8.73 -5.21
CA PRO A 45 29.42 9.87 -4.61
C PRO A 45 30.55 10.34 -5.53
N THR A 46 30.48 11.59 -6.00
CA THR A 46 31.56 12.25 -6.73
C THR A 46 32.63 12.73 -5.74
N ASN A 47 33.52 11.86 -5.29
CA ASN A 47 34.75 12.28 -4.61
C ASN A 47 35.94 12.07 -5.56
N ILE A 48 36.18 13.06 -6.42
CA ILE A 48 37.44 13.15 -7.17
C ILE A 48 38.34 14.04 -6.31
N ASN A 49 39.16 13.43 -5.46
CA ASN A 49 40.16 14.15 -4.68
C ASN A 49 41.32 14.52 -5.62
N THR A 50 41.35 15.75 -6.13
CA THR A 50 42.37 16.25 -7.09
C THR A 50 43.72 16.57 -6.44
N ASN A 51 44.10 15.89 -5.36
CA ASN A 51 45.29 16.23 -4.57
C ASN A 51 46.49 15.27 -4.72
N ASP A 52 46.50 14.36 -5.69
CA ASP A 52 47.73 13.67 -6.10
C ASP A 52 48.40 14.40 -7.27
N SER A 53 48.81 15.65 -7.02
CA SER A 53 49.92 16.28 -7.75
C SER A 53 51.18 16.14 -6.90
N SER A 54 51.80 14.96 -6.90
CA SER A 54 53.21 14.75 -6.55
C SER A 54 53.62 13.31 -6.84
N ALA A 55 54.10 13.06 -8.05
CA ALA A 55 55.07 11.99 -8.28
C ALA A 55 56.24 12.61 -9.04
N VAL A 56 57.38 12.64 -8.34
CA VAL A 56 58.71 13.10 -8.76
C VAL A 56 59.30 12.13 -9.78
#